data_AF-A0AAW2JF64-F1
#
_entry.id   AF-A0AAW2JF64-F1
#
_cell.length_a   1.000
_cell.length_b   1.000
_cell.length_c   1.000
_cell.angle_alpha   90.00
_cell.angle_beta   90.00
_cell.angle_gamma   90.00
#
_symmetry.space_group_name_H-M   'P 1'
#
loop_
_entity.id
_entity.type
_entity.pdbx_description
1 polymer ?
#
loop_
_entity_poly.entity_id
_entity_poly.type
_entity_poly.pdbx_seq_one_letter_code
_entity_poly.pdbx_strand_id
1 'polypeptide(L)'
;MFESIDVTMPRDRKERINVEQHCLARDIVNIIACEGKERVERHELFGKWRLRFMMAGWSYAVGMEGQESGRHLLGTEEMGVLGKHVDVVVEYLVSFLGWNDVIIP
;
A
#
# COMPACT_ATOMS: atom_id res chain seq x y z
N MET A 1 8.39 -0.42 0.83
CA MET A 1 8.22 -1.86 1.18
C MET A 1 9.46 -2.47 1.82
N PHE A 2 10.59 -2.64 1.11
CA PHE A 2 11.79 -3.21 1.77
C PHE A 2 12.36 -2.31 2.88
N GLU A 3 12.42 -0.99 2.65
CA GLU A 3 12.87 -0.03 3.66
C GLU A 3 12.02 -0.06 4.93
N SER A 4 10.70 -0.25 4.81
CA SER A 4 9.81 -0.33 5.98
C SER A 4 10.02 -1.61 6.79
N ILE A 5 10.43 -2.70 6.13
CA ILE A 5 10.83 -3.94 6.80
C ILE A 5 12.21 -3.79 7.44
N ASP A 6 13.15 -3.11 6.77
CA ASP A 6 14.50 -2.84 7.29
C ASP A 6 14.47 -2.07 8.62
N VAL A 7 13.54 -1.12 8.76
CA VAL A 7 13.39 -0.31 9.98
C VAL A 7 12.78 -1.10 11.15
N THR A 8 12.07 -2.20 10.90
CA THR A 8 11.30 -2.93 11.93
C THR A 8 11.85 -4.30 12.29
N MET A 9 12.57 -4.95 11.37
CA MET A 9 13.02 -6.33 11.55
C MET A 9 14.51 -6.51 11.19
N PRO A 10 15.30 -7.09 12.11
CA PRO A 10 16.67 -7.54 11.82
C PRO A 10 16.73 -8.49 10.62
N ARG A 11 17.85 -8.45 9.89
CA ARG A 11 18.03 -9.21 8.64
C ARG A 11 18.02 -10.72 8.81
N ASP A 12 18.43 -11.20 9.97
CA ASP A 12 18.51 -12.62 10.32
C ASP A 12 17.17 -13.21 10.82
N ARG A 13 16.15 -12.38 11.04
CA ARG A 13 14.82 -12.87 11.43
C ARG A 13 14.19 -13.68 10.31
N LYS A 14 13.80 -14.91 10.62
CA LYS A 14 13.15 -15.81 9.67
C LYS A 14 11.83 -15.23 9.13
N GLU A 15 11.08 -14.50 9.95
CA GLU A 15 9.82 -13.87 9.52
C GLU A 15 10.06 -12.85 8.41
N ARG A 16 11.12 -12.06 8.52
CA ARG A 16 11.54 -11.10 7.50
C ARG A 16 11.90 -11.82 6.20
N ILE A 17 12.76 -12.82 6.27
CA ILE A 17 13.20 -13.62 5.10
C ILE A 17 11.97 -14.20 4.39
N ASN A 18 11.01 -14.73 5.14
CA ASN A 18 9.79 -15.29 4.57
C ASN A 18 8.95 -14.23 3.85
N VAL A 19 8.75 -13.04 4.43
CA VAL A 19 7.98 -11.96 3.79
C VAL A 19 8.68 -11.48 2.52
N GLU A 20 9.99 -11.25 2.59
CA GLU A 20 10.78 -10.80 1.43
C GLU A 20 10.77 -11.83 0.29
N GLN A 21 10.95 -13.11 0.59
CA GLN A 21 11.03 -14.17 -0.43
C GLN A 21 9.67 -14.63 -0.96
N HIS A 22 8.67 -14.79 -0.09
CA HIS A 22 7.41 -15.45 -0.47
C HIS A 22 6.28 -14.47 -0.80
N CYS A 23 6.37 -13.23 -0.32
CA CYS A 23 5.44 -12.18 -0.72
C CYS A 23 6.10 -11.31 -1.80
N LEU A 24 7.11 -10.50 -1.43
CA LEU A 24 7.63 -9.46 -2.30
C LEU A 24 8.35 -9.99 -3.54
N ALA A 25 9.25 -10.97 -3.39
CA ALA A 25 10.01 -11.49 -4.53
C ALA A 25 9.10 -12.20 -5.54
N ARG A 26 8.03 -12.87 -5.07
CA ARG A 26 7.05 -13.51 -5.96
C ARG A 26 6.31 -12.49 -6.82
N ASP A 27 5.85 -11.40 -6.20
CA ASP A 27 5.12 -10.35 -6.91
C ASP A 27 6.05 -9.63 -7.89
N ILE A 28 7.30 -9.36 -7.49
CA ILE A 28 8.34 -8.79 -8.38
C ILE A 28 8.59 -9.68 -9.59
N VAL A 29 8.76 -11.00 -9.39
CA VAL A 29 8.95 -11.94 -10.49
C VAL A 29 7.73 -11.94 -11.42
N ASN A 30 6.51 -11.92 -10.89
CA ASN A 30 5.31 -11.87 -11.72
C ASN A 30 5.23 -10.57 -12.54
N ILE A 31 5.61 -9.44 -11.97
CA ILE A 31 5.60 -8.12 -12.64
C ILE A 31 6.64 -8.05 -13.75
N ILE A 32 7.86 -8.57 -13.52
CA ILE A 32 9.01 -8.41 -14.43
C ILE A 32 9.08 -9.52 -15.49
N ALA A 33 8.83 -10.78 -15.11
CA ALA A 33 9.13 -11.93 -15.96
C ALA A 33 7.91 -12.55 -16.64
N CYS A 34 6.70 -12.38 -16.09
CA CYS A 34 5.49 -12.91 -16.69
C CYS A 34 4.88 -11.91 -17.68
N GLU A 35 4.24 -12.42 -18.74
CA GLU A 35 3.56 -11.60 -19.74
C GLU A 35 2.16 -12.12 -20.09
N GLY A 36 1.39 -11.29 -20.79
CA GLY A 36 0.05 -11.68 -21.26
C GLY A 36 -0.84 -12.16 -20.11
N LYS A 37 -1.38 -13.38 -20.24
CA LYS A 37 -2.25 -13.97 -19.20
C LYS A 37 -1.49 -14.50 -17.97
N GLU A 38 -0.18 -14.72 -18.08
CA GLU A 38 0.65 -15.22 -16.98
C GLU A 38 1.01 -14.11 -15.99
N ARG A 39 1.02 -12.85 -16.44
CA ARG A 39 1.14 -11.70 -15.54
C ARG A 39 -0.19 -11.40 -14.87
N VAL A 40 -0.23 -11.73 -13.58
CA VAL A 40 -1.37 -11.58 -12.69
C VAL A 40 -1.29 -10.24 -11.96
N GLU A 41 -0.13 -9.90 -11.39
CA GLU A 41 0.11 -8.67 -10.66
C GLU A 41 0.15 -7.47 -11.62
N ARG A 42 -0.85 -6.61 -11.50
CA ARG A 42 -1.11 -5.48 -12.41
C ARG A 42 -1.57 -4.25 -11.63
N HIS A 43 -0.72 -3.78 -10.71
CA HIS A 43 -0.99 -2.56 -9.97
C HIS A 43 -1.23 -1.39 -10.94
N GLU A 44 -2.30 -0.64 -10.69
CA GLU A 44 -2.68 0.53 -11.47
C GLU A 44 -2.79 1.73 -10.53
N LEU A 45 -2.40 2.90 -11.04
CA LEU A 45 -2.58 4.16 -10.30
C LEU A 45 -4.06 4.39 -9.99
N PHE A 46 -4.32 5.05 -8.86
CA PHE A 46 -5.68 5.38 -8.42
C PHE A 46 -6.52 6.06 -9.52
N GLY A 47 -5.94 6.96 -10.31
CA GLY A 47 -6.65 7.62 -11.41
C GLY A 47 -7.27 6.66 -12.43
N LYS A 48 -6.63 5.51 -12.70
CA LYS A 48 -7.19 4.46 -13.59
C LYS A 48 -8.37 3.75 -12.93
N TRP A 49 -8.24 3.39 -11.66
CA TRP A 49 -9.34 2.81 -10.89
C TRP A 49 -10.53 3.77 -10.82
N ARG A 50 -10.27 5.05 -10.55
CA ARG A 50 -11.30 6.09 -10.52
C ARG A 50 -12.07 6.17 -11.82
N LEU A 51 -11.36 6.17 -12.96
CA LEU A 51 -12.00 6.17 -14.27
C LEU A 51 -12.84 4.90 -14.49
N ARG A 52 -12.33 3.71 -14.13
CA ARG A 52 -13.07 2.44 -14.26
C ARG A 52 -14.36 2.44 -13.43
N PHE A 53 -14.31 2.93 -12.20
CA PHE A 53 -15.49 3.07 -11.34
C PHE A 53 -16.51 4.04 -11.94
N MET A 54 -16.07 5.20 -12.40
CA MET A 54 -16.94 6.18 -13.07
C MET A 54 -17.60 5.61 -14.33
N MET A 55 -16.84 4.90 -15.16
CA MET A 55 -17.36 4.25 -16.37
C MET A 55 -18.36 3.12 -16.06
N ALA A 56 -18.24 2.48 -14.89
CA ALA A 56 -19.20 1.51 -14.39
C ALA A 56 -20.43 2.16 -13.71
N GLY A 57 -20.54 3.51 -13.73
CA GLY A 57 -21.67 4.25 -13.16
C GLY A 57 -21.54 4.59 -11.68
N TRP A 58 -20.37 4.38 -11.07
CA TRP A 58 -20.14 4.71 -9.67
C TRP A 58 -19.79 6.19 -9.55
N SER A 59 -20.46 6.91 -8.64
CA SER A 59 -20.13 8.29 -8.29
C SER A 59 -19.79 8.38 -6.80
N TYR A 60 -18.75 9.14 -6.48
CA TYR A 60 -18.21 9.27 -5.11
C TYR A 60 -19.07 10.17 -4.19
N ALA A 61 -20.37 10.28 -4.46
CA ALA A 61 -21.24 11.23 -3.78
C ALA A 61 -21.69 10.71 -2.40
N VAL A 62 -21.13 11.35 -1.37
CA VAL A 62 -21.74 11.66 -0.05
C VAL A 62 -22.15 10.47 0.81
N GLY A 63 -21.20 10.04 1.65
CA GLY A 63 -21.43 9.36 2.93
C GLY A 63 -20.33 9.81 3.88
N MET A 64 -20.54 10.95 4.53
CA MET A 64 -19.63 11.49 5.56
C MET A 64 -19.75 10.63 6.82
N GLU A 65 -18.95 9.56 6.93
CA GLU A 65 -18.60 8.91 8.20
C GLU A 65 -17.53 7.84 7.89
N GLY A 66 -16.26 8.11 8.21
CA GLY A 66 -15.21 7.08 8.08
C GLY A 66 -13.77 7.55 7.83
N GLN A 67 -13.50 8.85 7.68
CA GLN A 67 -12.15 9.33 7.33
C GLN A 67 -11.22 9.62 8.52
N GLU A 68 -11.71 9.61 9.77
CA GLU A 68 -10.88 9.95 10.93
C GLU A 68 -10.17 8.76 11.59
N SER A 69 -10.63 7.53 11.35
CA SER A 69 -10.13 6.34 12.08
C SER A 69 -8.67 5.98 11.73
N GLY A 70 -8.27 6.11 10.46
CA GLY A 70 -6.93 5.73 10.02
C GLY A 70 -5.81 6.61 10.58
N ARG A 71 -6.07 7.91 10.82
CA ARG A 71 -5.08 8.85 11.37
C ARG A 71 -4.77 8.59 12.83
N HIS A 72 -5.75 8.10 13.60
CA HIS A 72 -5.55 7.80 15.02
C HIS A 72 -4.57 6.64 15.23
N LEU A 73 -4.58 5.64 14.36
CA LEU A 73 -3.67 4.49 14.42
C LEU A 73 -2.20 4.86 14.12
N LEU A 74 -1.95 5.90 13.30
CA LEU A 74 -0.59 6.32 12.97
C LEU A 74 0.12 7.09 14.10
N GLY A 75 -0.64 7.63 15.06
CA GLY A 75 -0.12 8.44 16.16
C GLY A 75 0.08 7.69 17.48
N THR A 76 -0.14 6.37 17.51
CA THR A 76 0.01 5.57 18.73
C THR A 76 1.49 5.30 19.03
N GLU A 77 1.83 5.15 20.31
CA GLU A 77 3.18 4.74 20.73
C GLU A 77 3.59 3.38 20.12
N GLU A 78 2.61 2.56 19.73
CA GLU A 78 2.80 1.26 19.08
C GLU A 78 3.50 1.36 17.72
N MET A 79 3.37 2.49 17.02
CA MET A 79 4.04 2.70 15.72
C MET A 79 5.56 2.88 15.86
N GLY A 80 6.07 3.18 17.05
CA GLY A 80 7.50 3.26 17.34
C GLY A 80 8.30 4.02 16.27
N VAL A 81 9.29 3.35 15.67
CA VAL A 81 10.16 3.91 14.62
C VAL A 81 9.47 4.11 13.26
N LEU A 82 8.38 3.39 12.98
CA LEU A 82 7.64 3.51 11.72
C LEU A 82 6.92 4.85 11.60
N GLY A 83 6.46 5.43 12.72
CA GLY A 83 5.67 6.66 12.72
C GLY A 83 6.40 7.88 12.13
N LYS A 84 7.73 7.83 11.98
CA LYS A 84 8.52 8.87 11.31
C LYS A 84 8.47 8.82 9.78
N HIS A 85 8.06 7.68 9.25
CA HIS A 85 8.13 7.37 7.83
C HIS A 85 6.74 7.15 7.21
N VAL A 86 5.76 6.76 8.02
CA VAL A 86 4.40 6.44 7.57
C VAL A 86 3.48 7.64 7.69
N ASP A 87 2.72 7.90 6.63
CA ASP A 87 1.67 8.91 6.60
C ASP A 87 0.41 8.39 5.88
N VAL A 88 -0.71 9.09 6.06
CA VAL A 88 -1.95 8.82 5.32
C VAL A 88 -2.26 10.01 4.42
N VAL A 89 -2.16 9.79 3.12
CA VAL A 89 -2.51 10.76 2.08
C VAL A 89 -3.98 10.56 1.73
N VAL A 90 -4.77 11.63 1.69
CA VAL A 90 -6.19 11.55 1.31
C VAL A 90 -6.39 12.28 -0.01
N GLU A 91 -6.86 11.57 -1.02
CA GLU A 91 -7.14 12.12 -2.35
C GLU A 91 -8.51 11.62 -2.82
N TYR A 92 -9.38 12.54 -3.27
CA TYR A 92 -10.73 12.20 -3.76
C TYR A 92 -11.53 11.25 -2.84
N LEU A 93 -11.44 11.45 -1.52
CA LEU A 93 -12.09 10.65 -0.48
C LEU A 93 -11.53 9.23 -0.28
N VAL A 94 -10.41 8.89 -0.92
CA VAL A 94 -9.68 7.64 -0.73
C VAL A 94 -8.43 7.93 0.10
N SER A 95 -8.17 7.08 1.08
CA SER A 95 -6.97 7.13 1.91
C SER A 95 -5.91 6.19 1.35
N PHE A 96 -4.68 6.69 1.27
CA PHE A 96 -3.50 5.98 0.81
C PHE A 96 -2.48 5.90 1.94
N LEU A 97 -1.85 4.74 2.11
CA LEU A 97 -0.73 4.59 3.02
C LEU A 97 0.55 5.04 2.30
N GLY A 98 1.23 6.03 2.87
CA GLY A 98 2.50 6.54 2.39
C GLY A 98 3.68 6.05 3.21
N TRP A 99 4.85 6.01 2.57
CA TRP A 99 6.15 5.78 3.17
C TRP A 99 7.18 6.73 2.56
N ASN A 100 7.75 7.65 3.34
CA ASN A 100 8.72 8.65 2.86
C ASN A 100 8.25 9.35 1.57
N ASP A 101 7.05 9.93 1.60
CA ASP A 101 6.39 10.62 0.46
C ASP A 101 6.03 9.71 -0.74
N VAL A 102 6.14 8.39 -0.59
CA VAL A 102 5.78 7.41 -1.64
C VAL A 102 4.53 6.63 -1.22
N ILE A 103 3.48 6.68 -2.04
CA ILE A 103 2.29 5.84 -1.85
C ILE A 103 2.65 4.38 -2.08
N ILE A 104 2.27 3.52 -1.13
CA ILE A 104 2.48 2.08 -1.21
C ILE A 104 1.35 1.45 -2.08
N PRO A 105 1.69 0.52 -3.00
CA PRO A 105 0.71 -0.22 -3.81
C PRO A 105 -0.26 -1.10 -3.01
#